data_AF-Q50FY7-F1
#
_entry.id   AF-Q50FY7-F1
#
_cell.length_a   1.000
_cell.length_b   1.000
_cell.length_c   1.000
_cell.angle_alpha   90.00
_cell.angle_beta   90.00
_cell.angle_gamma   90.00
#
_symmetry.space_group_name_H-M   'P 1'
#
loop_
_entity.id
_entity.type
_entity.pdbx_description
1 polymer ?
#
loop_
_entity_poly.entity_id
_entity_poly.type
_entity_poly.pdbx_seq_one_letter_code
_entity_poly.pdbx_strand_id
1 'polypeptide(L)' 'ACIFKEKIICFYESDEELDFKAFLKDKLPSYMIPKHFIKIEKFKLNQNSKIDRKALHELI' A
#
# COMPACT_ATOMS: atom_id res chain seq x y z
N ALA A 1 -5.31 1.21 -1.72
CA ALA A 1 -4.68 -0.10 -2.00
C ALA A 1 -4.37 -0.19 -3.49
N CYS A 2 -3.17 -0.64 -3.85
CA CYS A 2 -2.81 -0.90 -5.25
C CYS A 2 -2.81 -2.42 -5.48
N ILE A 3 -3.42 -2.88 -6.58
CA ILE A 3 -3.46 -4.30 -6.93
C ILE A 3 -2.24 -4.58 -7.82
N PHE A 4 -1.37 -5.50 -7.38
CA PHE A 4 -0.20 -5.93 -8.14
C PHE A 4 -0.22 -7.45 -8.31
N LYS A 5 -0.20 -7.92 -9.58
CA LYS A 5 0.00 -9.34 -9.96
C LYS A 5 -0.73 -10.34 -9.05
N GLU A 6 -2.05 -10.17 -8.91
CA GLU A 6 -2.97 -11.04 -8.13
C GLU A 6 -2.91 -10.91 -6.60
N LYS A 7 -2.13 -9.97 -6.04
CA LYS A 7 -2.10 -9.66 -4.61
C LYS A 7 -2.46 -8.19 -4.34
N ILE A 8 -3.25 -7.97 -3.30
CA ILE A 8 -3.55 -6.63 -2.79
C ILE A 8 -2.42 -6.23 -1.84
N ILE A 9 -1.74 -5.15 -2.18
CA ILE A 9 -0.65 -4.58 -1.38
C ILE A 9 -1.04 -3.16 -0.96
N CYS A 10 -0.84 -2.88 0.33
CA CYS A 10 -1.03 -1.55 0.89
C CYS A 10 0.32 -0.87 1.01
N PHE A 11 0.47 0.30 0.39
CA PHE A 11 1.58 1.20 0.65
C PHE A 11 1.07 2.35 1.51
N TYR A 12 1.83 2.74 2.52
CA TYR A 12 1.47 3.85 3.39
C TYR A 12 2.70 4.65 3.80
N GLU A 13 2.50 5.95 3.99
CA GLU A 13 3.52 6.90 4.44
C GLU A 13 3.22 7.27 5.90
N SER A 14 4.18 7.03 6.79
CA SER A 14 4.06 7.31 8.22
C SER A 14 5.45 7.30 8.87
N ASP A 15 5.60 7.97 10.01
CA ASP A 15 6.82 7.91 10.81
C ASP A 15 6.95 6.60 11.60
N GLU A 16 5.83 5.90 11.85
CA GLU A 16 5.77 4.68 12.67
C GLU A 16 5.24 3.47 11.87
N GLU A 17 5.43 2.27 12.42
CA GLU A 17 4.76 1.07 11.89
C GLU A 17 3.31 1.02 12.39
N LEU A 18 2.37 0.70 11.49
CA LEU A 18 0.94 0.72 11.77
C LEU A 18 0.32 -0.65 11.44
N ASP A 19 -0.46 -1.19 12.37
CA ASP A 19 -1.26 -2.39 12.11
C ASP A 19 -2.68 -2.03 11.66
N PHE A 20 -2.90 -2.09 10.35
CA PHE A 20 -4.20 -1.83 9.75
C PHE A 20 -5.12 -3.07 9.74
N LYS A 21 -4.61 -4.26 10.07
CA LYS A 21 -5.32 -5.52 9.81
C LYS A 21 -6.56 -5.66 10.70
N ALA A 22 -6.46 -5.30 11.97
CA ALA A 22 -7.58 -5.33 12.90
C ALA A 22 -8.69 -4.36 12.46
N PHE A 23 -8.32 -3.12 12.12
CA PHE A 23 -9.25 -2.10 11.65
C PHE A 23 -9.95 -2.49 10.33
N LEU A 24 -9.21 -3.05 9.38
CA LEU A 24 -9.75 -3.41 8.07
C LEU A 24 -10.64 -4.65 8.11
N LYS A 25 -10.42 -5.59 9.05
CA LYS A 25 -11.27 -6.78 9.22
C LYS A 25 -12.72 -6.44 9.59
N ASP A 26 -12.93 -5.35 10.31
CA ASP A 26 -14.27 -4.90 10.71
C ASP A 26 -15.02 -4.20 9.56
N LYS A 27 -14.27 -3.59 8.64
CA LYS A 27 -14.82 -2.73 7.58
C LYS A 27 -14.87 -3.37 6.20
N LEU A 28 -14.02 -4.36 5.94
CA LEU A 28 -13.85 -4.96 4.63
C LEU A 28 -13.99 -6.48 4.68
N PRO A 29 -14.54 -7.10 3.63
CA PRO A 29 -14.51 -8.54 3.51
C PRO A 29 -13.07 -9.05 3.36
N SER A 30 -12.84 -10.28 3.81
CA SER A 30 -11.49 -10.86 3.94
C SER A 30 -10.65 -10.85 2.66
N TYR A 31 -11.27 -10.95 1.48
CA TYR A 31 -10.59 -10.93 0.18
C TYR A 31 -10.11 -9.54 -0.25
N MET A 32 -10.60 -8.45 0.36
CA MET A 32 -10.14 -7.08 0.12
C MET A 32 -9.02 -6.65 1.06
N ILE A 33 -8.74 -7.43 2.11
CA ILE A 33 -7.72 -7.10 3.09
C ILE A 33 -6.34 -7.35 2.46
N PRO A 34 -5.48 -6.32 2.36
CA PRO A 34 -4.13 -6.49 1.85
C PRO A 34 -3.36 -7.54 2.65
N LYS A 35 -2.64 -8.43 1.95
CA LYS A 35 -1.77 -9.42 2.62
C LYS A 35 -0.44 -8.81 3.05
N HIS A 36 -0.03 -7.73 2.41
CA HIS A 36 1.22 -7.03 2.65
C HIS A 36 0.95 -5.54 2.87
N PHE A 37 1.59 -4.99 3.89
CA PHE A 37 1.62 -3.58 4.21
C PHE A 37 3.08 -3.14 4.15
N ILE A 38 3.37 -2.18 3.29
CA ILE A 38 4.72 -1.68 3.05
C ILE A 38 4.73 -0.22 3.46
N LYS A 39 5.47 0.08 4.52
CA LYS A 39 5.78 1.44 4.94
C LYS A 39 6.79 2.03 3.96
N ILE A 40 6.52 3.24 3.51
CA ILE A 40 7.46 4.03 2.71
C ILE A 40 7.70 5.37 3.40
N GLU A 41 8.90 5.92 3.26
CA GLU A 41 9.21 7.26 3.80
C GLU A 41 8.41 8.34 3.08
N LYS A 42 8.22 8.19 1.76
CA LYS A 42 7.44 9.12 0.95
C LYS A 42 6.97 8.52 -0.36
N PHE A 43 5.77 8.89 -0.80
CA PHE A 43 5.34 8.60 -2.18
C PHE A 43 6.16 9.41 -3.20
N LYS A 44 6.92 8.70 -4.04
CA LYS A 44 7.54 9.32 -5.22
C LYS A 44 6.47 9.70 -6.23
N LEU A 45 6.60 10.90 -6.79
CA LEU A 45 5.72 11.43 -7.82
C LEU A 45 6.45 11.48 -9.16
N ASN A 46 5.73 11.24 -10.25
CA ASN A 46 6.24 11.43 -11.60
C ASN A 46 6.16 12.92 -12.02
N GLN A 47 6.60 13.24 -13.23
CA GLN A 47 6.61 14.61 -13.78
C GLN A 47 5.22 15.27 -13.82
N ASN A 48 4.15 14.49 -13.78
CA ASN A 48 2.76 14.98 -13.74
C ASN A 48 2.20 15.04 -12.30
N SER A 49 3.07 14.98 -11.28
CA SER A 49 2.71 14.96 -9.86
C SER A 49 1.79 13.81 -9.45
N LYS A 50 1.71 12.75 -10.26
CA LYS A 50 0.98 11.52 -9.93
C LYS A 50 1.93 10.53 -9.27
N ILE A 51 1.39 9.65 -8.43
CA ILE A 51 2.18 8.57 -7.81
C ILE A 51 2.91 7.76 -8.89
N ASP A 52 4.22 7.64 -8.71
CA ASP A 52 5.05 6.82 -9.60
C ASP A 52 4.91 5.34 -9.23
N ARG A 53 4.05 4.64 -9.95
CA ARG A 53 3.82 3.20 -9.76
C ARG A 53 5.03 2.34 -10.10
N LYS A 54 5.97 2.82 -10.93
CA LYS A 54 7.20 2.07 -11.23
C LYS A 54 8.10 2.05 -10.00
N ALA A 55 8.27 3.21 -9.36
CA ALA A 55 9.00 3.30 -8.10
C ALA A 55 8.38 2.42 -6.99
N LEU A 56 7.05 2.33 -6.93
CA LEU A 56 6.39 1.40 -5.98
C LEU A 56 6.62 -0.07 -6.35
N HIS A 57 6.71 -0.40 -7.64
CA HIS A 57 6.98 -1.76 -8.09
C HIS A 57 8.43 -2.21 -7.78
N GLU A 58 9.38 -1.30 -7.65
CA GLU A 58 10.75 -1.65 -7.25
C GLU A 58 10.87 -2.04 -5.76
N LEU A 59 9.82 -1.79 -4.97
CA LEU A 59 9.77 -2.10 -3.53
C LEU A 59 9.12 -3.45 -3.21
N ILE A 60 8.68 -4.21 -4.23
CA ILE A 60 7.99 -5.50 -4.13
C ILE A 60 8.68 -6.59 -4.94
#